data_AF-A0AAW1JH88-F1
#
_entry.id   AF-A0AAW1JH88-F1
#
_cell.length_a   1.000
_cell.length_b   1.000
_cell.length_c   1.000
_cell.angle_alpha   90.00
_cell.angle_beta   90.00
_cell.angle_gamma   90.00
#
_symmetry.space_group_name_H-M   'P 1'
#
loop_
_entity.id
_entity.type
_entity.pdbx_description
1 polymer ?
#
loop_
_entity_poly.entity_id
_entity_poly.type
_entity_poly.pdbx_seq_one_letter_code
_entity_poly.pdbx_strand_id
1 'polypeptide(L)'
;MKINNLKQLIEPYLSRHEKQFISYEASNLLPVGENYGSTMLSLNINVRNKIGEQETIHCVAKTLPPQKMQEFFNTKVTFKKEVETIHCVAKTLPPQKMQEFFNTKVTFKKEVAFYTSIVPILEEFGNERNVNDLMNFTAKCVGARISSNPLSQNVDEDAAIILENLKHQGFSVGNRFSGFNFETTKLIVREMAKMHATFIAFKLAKPNEFKEKIGCYLDRALDFVAPD
;
A
#
# COMPACT_ATOMS: atom_id res chain seq x y z
N MET A 1 17.22 10.39 -5.37
CA MET A 1 16.55 9.15 -5.84
C MET A 1 15.20 9.56 -6.43
N LYS A 2 14.79 9.06 -7.60
CA LYS A 2 13.52 9.45 -8.26
C LYS A 2 12.59 8.25 -8.33
N ILE A 3 11.29 8.45 -8.09
CA ILE A 3 10.25 7.49 -8.40
C ILE A 3 9.76 7.78 -9.82
N ASN A 4 9.94 6.82 -10.72
CA ASN A 4 9.52 6.96 -12.10
C ASN A 4 7.99 7.05 -12.19
N ASN A 5 7.51 8.00 -13.00
CA ASN A 5 6.08 8.23 -13.25
C ASN A 5 5.25 8.41 -11.97
N LEU A 6 5.79 9.08 -10.94
CA LEU A 6 5.07 9.33 -9.68
C LEU A 6 3.74 10.05 -9.90
N LYS A 7 3.69 11.04 -10.80
CA LYS A 7 2.44 11.76 -11.15
C LYS A 7 1.33 10.78 -11.53
N GLN A 8 1.60 9.87 -12.45
CA GLN A 8 0.62 8.87 -12.90
C GLN A 8 0.20 7.92 -11.77
N LEU A 9 1.10 7.61 -10.84
CA LEU A 9 0.80 6.74 -9.69
C LEU A 9 -0.21 7.34 -8.72
N ILE A 10 -0.11 8.64 -8.49
CA ILE A 10 -0.92 9.37 -7.51
C ILE A 10 -2.12 10.08 -8.15
N GLU A 11 -2.20 10.13 -9.48
CA GLU A 11 -3.28 10.78 -10.22
C GLU A 11 -4.68 10.35 -9.73
N PRO A 12 -4.96 9.05 -9.45
CA PRO A 12 -6.27 8.65 -8.94
C PRO A 12 -6.64 9.30 -7.61
N TYR A 13 -5.65 9.47 -6.71
CA TYR A 13 -5.82 10.15 -5.44
C TYR A 13 -6.05 11.66 -5.64
N LEU A 14 -5.22 12.27 -6.49
CA LEU A 14 -5.30 13.69 -6.79
C LEU A 14 -6.64 14.06 -7.43
N SER A 15 -7.12 13.27 -8.40
CA SER A 15 -8.42 13.47 -9.04
C SER A 15 -9.57 13.33 -8.05
N ARG A 16 -9.53 12.33 -7.16
CA ARG A 16 -10.56 12.13 -6.13
C ARG A 16 -10.65 13.29 -5.14
N HIS A 17 -9.53 13.98 -4.90
CA HIS A 17 -9.45 15.08 -3.94
C HIS A 17 -9.38 16.47 -4.58
N GLU A 18 -9.64 16.58 -5.89
CA GLU A 18 -9.62 17.85 -6.63
C GLU A 18 -8.27 18.58 -6.51
N LYS A 19 -7.17 17.82 -6.49
CA LYS A 19 -5.78 18.30 -6.38
C LYS A 19 -5.08 18.16 -7.74
N GLN A 20 -4.23 19.11 -8.12
CA GLN A 20 -3.43 19.10 -9.34
C GLN A 20 -1.95 18.94 -9.01
N PHE A 21 -1.28 17.95 -9.61
CA PHE A 21 0.15 17.74 -9.39
C PHE A 21 1.02 18.91 -9.88
N ILE A 22 2.00 19.33 -9.07
CA ILE A 22 3.02 20.34 -9.44
C ILE A 22 4.40 19.70 -9.55
N SER A 23 4.91 19.16 -8.43
CA SER A 23 6.27 18.61 -8.33
C SER A 23 6.37 17.65 -7.15
N TYR A 24 7.53 16.99 -6.98
CA TYR A 24 7.82 16.28 -5.74
C TYR A 24 9.31 16.32 -5.39
N GLU A 25 9.60 16.20 -4.10
CA GLU A 25 10.93 15.97 -3.55
C GLU A 25 10.99 14.59 -2.89
N ALA A 26 12.14 13.93 -2.94
CA ALA A 26 12.35 12.62 -2.33
C ALA A 26 13.68 12.57 -1.57
N SER A 27 13.65 12.09 -0.33
CA SER A 27 14.82 11.89 0.54
C SER A 27 14.78 10.52 1.22
N ASN A 28 15.90 9.94 1.66
CA ASN A 28 15.85 8.67 2.41
C ASN A 28 15.20 8.89 3.78
N LEU A 29 14.22 8.05 4.13
CA LEU A 29 13.54 8.13 5.43
C LEU A 29 14.34 7.46 6.56
N LEU A 30 15.08 6.39 6.25
CA LEU A 30 15.78 5.57 7.25
C LEU A 30 17.27 5.41 6.92
N PRO A 31 18.14 5.24 7.94
CA PRO A 31 19.55 4.94 7.76
C PRO A 31 19.79 3.63 6.99
N VAL A 32 20.90 3.56 6.26
CA VAL A 32 21.33 2.33 5.58
C VAL A 32 21.52 1.21 6.62
N GLY A 33 20.84 0.08 6.41
CA GLY A 33 20.87 -1.07 7.34
C GLY A 33 19.60 -1.26 8.16
N GLU A 34 18.80 -0.22 8.36
CA GLU A 34 17.50 -0.30 9.07
C GLU A 34 16.31 -0.55 8.14
N ASN A 35 16.59 -0.75 6.85
CA ASN A 35 15.56 -0.74 5.81
C ASN A 35 14.97 -2.13 5.49
N TYR A 36 15.32 -3.17 6.26
CA TYR A 36 14.85 -4.56 6.10
C TYR A 36 14.84 -5.05 4.64
N GLY A 37 15.93 -4.82 3.91
CA GLY A 37 16.07 -5.25 2.50
C GLY A 37 15.34 -4.35 1.48
N SER A 38 15.09 -3.09 1.80
CA SER A 38 14.48 -2.10 0.91
C SER A 38 15.15 -0.71 1.05
N THR A 39 14.62 0.32 0.38
CA THR A 39 14.97 1.72 0.59
C THR A 39 13.69 2.46 0.97
N MET A 40 13.63 3.08 2.14
CA MET A 40 12.49 3.94 2.50
C MET A 40 12.81 5.37 2.08
N LEU A 41 11.89 6.04 1.39
CA LEU A 41 12.01 7.40 0.87
C LEU A 41 10.93 8.29 1.47
N SER A 42 11.24 9.37 2.16
CA SER A 42 10.25 10.43 2.39
C SER A 42 10.00 11.18 1.08
N LEU A 43 8.74 11.43 0.76
CA LEU A 43 8.27 12.13 -0.42
C LEU A 43 7.48 13.38 0.02
N ASN A 44 7.82 14.54 -0.53
CA ASN A 44 7.04 15.76 -0.39
C ASN A 44 6.45 16.08 -1.76
N ILE A 45 5.18 15.79 -1.99
CA ILE A 45 4.51 16.03 -3.27
C ILE A 45 3.79 17.37 -3.20
N ASN A 46 4.21 18.32 -4.02
CA ASN A 46 3.57 19.62 -4.13
C ASN A 46 2.40 19.53 -5.11
N VAL A 47 1.22 19.96 -4.66
CA VAL A 47 -0.02 19.95 -5.44
C VAL A 47 -0.75 21.28 -5.29
N ARG A 48 -1.68 21.55 -6.20
CA ARG A 48 -2.55 22.73 -6.19
C ARG A 48 -3.98 22.30 -5.94
N ASN A 49 -4.64 22.88 -4.94
CA ASN A 49 -6.05 22.60 -4.66
C ASN A 49 -6.98 23.34 -5.65
N LYS A 50 -8.28 23.03 -5.60
CA LYS A 50 -9.33 23.67 -6.43
C LYS A 50 -9.43 25.20 -6.32
N ILE A 51 -8.92 25.78 -5.24
CA ILE A 51 -8.96 27.22 -4.95
C ILE A 51 -7.67 27.91 -5.44
N GLY A 52 -6.74 27.15 -6.02
CA GLY A 52 -5.48 27.65 -6.58
C GLY A 52 -4.31 27.67 -5.60
N GLU A 53 -4.52 27.26 -4.35
CA GLU A 53 -3.46 27.26 -3.34
C GLU A 53 -2.52 26.07 -3.46
N GLN A 54 -1.23 26.29 -3.20
CA GLN A 54 -0.25 25.23 -3.11
C GLN A 54 -0.30 24.55 -1.74
N GLU A 55 -0.28 23.22 -1.76
CA GLU A 55 -0.21 22.35 -0.59
C GLU A 55 0.82 21.24 -0.84
N THR A 56 1.38 20.67 0.23
CA THR A 56 2.40 19.62 0.14
C THR A 56 1.93 18.34 0.82
N ILE A 57 1.82 17.25 0.07
CA ILE A 57 1.48 15.92 0.57
C ILE A 57 2.77 15.20 0.97
N HIS A 58 2.95 14.94 2.26
CA HIS A 58 4.18 14.37 2.82
C HIS A 58 4.14 12.84 2.97
N CYS A 59 4.24 12.09 1.88
CA CYS A 59 4.21 10.63 1.90
C CYS A 59 5.58 9.99 2.17
N VAL A 60 5.64 8.66 2.32
CA VAL A 60 6.89 7.88 2.27
C VAL A 60 6.70 6.85 1.16
N ALA A 61 7.79 6.40 0.55
CA ALA A 61 7.89 5.36 -0.44
C ALA A 61 8.93 4.30 -0.06
N LYS A 62 8.56 3.04 0.15
CA LYS A 62 9.53 1.93 0.21
C LYS A 62 9.78 1.44 -1.21
N THR A 63 11.00 1.64 -1.69
CA THR A 63 11.49 1.16 -2.97
C THR A 63 12.47 0.01 -2.79
N LEU A 64 12.88 -0.61 -3.88
CA LEU A 64 14.00 -1.54 -3.92
C LEU A 64 15.30 -0.89 -3.41
N PRO A 65 16.22 -1.66 -2.81
CA PRO A 65 17.62 -1.25 -2.68
C PRO A 65 18.21 -1.04 -4.10
N PRO A 66 18.83 0.12 -4.41
CA PRO A 66 19.53 0.30 -5.67
C PRO A 66 20.67 -0.72 -5.81
N GLN A 67 20.92 -1.22 -7.03
CA GLN A 67 22.02 -2.16 -7.32
C GLN A 67 23.42 -1.57 -7.09
N LYS A 68 23.54 -0.24 -7.02
CA LYS A 68 24.75 0.49 -6.65
C LYS A 68 24.50 1.27 -5.36
N MET A 69 24.62 0.60 -4.22
CA MET A 69 24.62 1.28 -2.92
C MET A 69 26.06 1.60 -2.52
N GLN A 70 26.62 2.64 -3.11
CA GLN A 70 27.64 3.50 -2.49
C GLN A 70 27.48 4.90 -3.09
N GLU A 71 27.33 5.86 -2.18
CA GLU A 71 27.45 7.31 -2.31
C GLU A 71 26.21 8.20 -2.55
N PHE A 72 26.18 9.22 -1.69
CA PHE A 72 25.62 10.57 -1.78
C PHE A 72 24.40 10.97 -0.93
N PHE A 73 24.53 12.22 -0.46
CA PHE A 73 24.16 12.79 0.84
C PHE A 73 22.85 13.61 0.86
N ASN A 74 22.44 13.92 2.11
CA ASN A 74 21.63 15.01 2.68
C ASN A 74 21.04 16.11 1.77
N THR A 75 19.81 16.54 2.09
CA THR A 75 19.48 17.94 2.47
C THR A 75 18.04 18.08 3.02
N LYS A 76 17.88 18.98 4.01
CA LYS A 76 16.59 19.41 4.62
C LYS A 76 16.12 20.71 3.96
N VAL A 77 14.83 20.81 3.65
CA VAL A 77 14.13 22.08 3.37
C VAL A 77 12.78 22.05 4.11
N THR A 78 12.37 23.18 4.69
CA THR A 78 11.10 23.35 5.41
C THR A 78 10.47 24.65 4.98
N PHE A 79 9.23 24.61 4.49
CA PHE A 79 8.36 25.78 4.31
C PHE A 79 7.04 25.52 5.05
N LYS A 80 6.61 26.49 5.87
CA LYS A 80 5.31 26.47 6.58
C LYS A 80 4.28 27.26 5.77
N LYS A 81 3.27 26.56 5.28
CA LYS A 81 1.89 27.05 5.06
C LYS A 81 0.97 26.02 5.74
N GLU A 82 -0.27 26.36 6.07
CA GLU A 82 -1.22 25.35 6.58
C GLU A 82 -1.41 24.28 5.49
N VAL A 83 -0.92 23.07 5.80
CA VAL A 83 -0.66 21.99 4.84
C VAL A 83 -1.19 20.71 5.44
N GLU A 84 -2.08 20.03 4.72
CA GLU A 84 -2.50 18.68 5.06
C GLU A 84 -1.36 17.70 4.76
N THR A 85 -0.63 17.33 5.81
CA THR A 85 0.53 16.46 5.76
C THR A 85 0.08 14.99 5.77
N ILE A 86 0.12 14.32 4.61
CA ILE A 86 -0.30 12.91 4.51
C ILE A 86 0.90 11.99 4.57
N HIS A 87 1.22 11.52 5.77
CA HIS A 87 2.24 10.50 5.99
C HIS A 87 1.81 9.17 5.37
N CYS A 88 2.53 8.74 4.33
CA CYS A 88 2.31 7.43 3.67
C CYS A 88 3.58 6.58 3.74
N VAL A 89 3.56 5.38 3.21
CA VAL A 89 4.67 4.46 2.91
C VAL A 89 4.33 3.77 1.60
N ALA A 90 5.22 3.81 0.61
CA ALA A 90 5.10 2.95 -0.56
C ALA A 90 5.66 1.58 -0.24
N LYS A 91 5.40 0.61 -1.07
CA LYS A 91 6.00 -0.72 -1.11
C LYS A 91 6.18 -1.07 -2.57
N THR A 92 7.39 -1.43 -2.97
CA THR A 92 7.72 -1.94 -4.29
C THR A 92 8.10 -3.41 -4.22
N LEU A 93 8.45 -4.00 -5.37
CA LEU A 93 9.07 -5.32 -5.42
C LEU A 93 10.34 -5.37 -4.53
N PRO A 94 10.76 -6.56 -4.06
CA PRO A 94 12.06 -6.86 -3.47
C PRO A 94 13.11 -7.16 -4.57
N PRO A 95 14.42 -7.13 -4.27
CA PRO A 95 15.48 -7.33 -5.27
C PRO A 95 15.24 -8.56 -6.14
N GLN A 96 15.59 -8.50 -7.44
CA GLN A 96 15.31 -9.58 -8.40
C GLN A 96 15.69 -10.98 -7.88
N LYS A 97 16.84 -11.12 -7.22
CA LYS A 97 17.32 -12.37 -6.62
C LYS A 97 16.39 -12.97 -5.56
N MET A 98 15.56 -12.15 -4.92
CA MET A 98 14.55 -12.58 -3.94
C MET A 98 13.16 -12.73 -4.54
N GLN A 99 12.92 -12.24 -5.76
CA GLN A 99 11.57 -12.20 -6.33
C GLN A 99 11.01 -13.59 -6.60
N GLU A 100 11.85 -14.51 -7.10
CA GLU A 100 11.48 -15.90 -7.37
C GLU A 100 11.13 -16.64 -6.07
N PHE A 101 11.99 -16.55 -5.04
CA PHE A 101 11.76 -17.19 -3.74
C PHE A 101 10.43 -16.79 -3.08
N PHE A 102 9.96 -15.56 -3.29
CA PHE A 102 8.71 -15.05 -2.71
C PHE A 102 7.52 -15.05 -3.67
N ASN A 103 7.67 -15.61 -4.88
CA ASN A 103 6.68 -15.54 -5.95
C ASN A 103 6.10 -14.11 -6.11
N THR A 104 7.00 -13.12 -6.10
CA THR A 104 6.65 -11.70 -5.88
C THR A 104 5.66 -11.19 -6.92
N LYS A 105 5.79 -11.60 -8.18
CA LYS A 105 4.89 -11.15 -9.25
C LYS A 105 3.43 -11.54 -8.96
N VAL A 106 3.20 -12.70 -8.36
CA VAL A 106 1.84 -13.13 -7.99
C VAL A 106 1.40 -12.48 -6.69
N THR A 107 2.24 -12.51 -5.65
CA THR A 107 1.87 -11.98 -4.32
C THR A 107 1.65 -10.46 -4.33
N PHE A 108 2.47 -9.72 -5.09
CA PHE A 108 2.33 -8.27 -5.23
C PHE A 108 1.07 -7.89 -6.03
N LYS A 109 0.76 -8.63 -7.10
CA LYS A 109 -0.49 -8.41 -7.86
C LYS A 109 -1.72 -8.60 -6.96
N LYS A 110 -1.72 -9.62 -6.11
CA LYS A 110 -2.78 -9.87 -5.13
C LYS A 110 -2.87 -8.78 -4.07
N GLU A 111 -1.73 -8.28 -3.58
CA GLU A 111 -1.70 -7.18 -2.61
C GLU A 111 -2.23 -5.88 -3.20
N VAL A 112 -1.83 -5.53 -4.43
CA VAL A 112 -2.39 -4.37 -5.14
C VAL A 112 -3.91 -4.52 -5.26
N ALA A 113 -4.39 -5.67 -5.77
CA ALA A 113 -5.82 -5.94 -5.90
C ALA A 113 -6.58 -5.90 -4.58
N PHE A 114 -5.96 -6.37 -3.48
CA PHE A 114 -6.54 -6.33 -2.15
C PHE A 114 -6.91 -4.89 -1.76
N TYR A 115 -5.97 -3.96 -1.90
CA TYR A 115 -6.19 -2.57 -1.52
C TYR A 115 -6.97 -1.75 -2.56
N THR A 116 -6.81 -2.00 -3.86
CA THR A 116 -7.45 -1.18 -4.90
C THR A 116 -8.85 -1.66 -5.29
N SER A 117 -9.19 -2.91 -4.99
CA SER A 117 -10.43 -3.53 -5.46
C SER A 117 -11.18 -4.23 -4.34
N ILE A 118 -10.55 -5.17 -3.64
CA ILE A 118 -11.25 -6.02 -2.67
C ILE A 118 -11.72 -5.20 -1.45
N VAL A 119 -10.84 -4.39 -0.83
CA VAL A 119 -11.20 -3.55 0.32
C VAL A 119 -12.36 -2.61 -0.02
N PRO A 120 -12.33 -1.79 -1.10
CA PRO A 120 -13.46 -0.95 -1.48
C PRO A 120 -14.77 -1.71 -1.70
N ILE A 121 -14.73 -2.88 -2.35
CA ILE A 121 -15.93 -3.70 -2.59
C ILE A 121 -16.54 -4.16 -1.25
N LEU A 122 -15.70 -4.58 -0.30
CA LEU A 122 -16.18 -5.06 0.99
C LEU A 122 -16.65 -3.92 1.89
N GLU A 123 -16.03 -2.74 1.81
CA GLU A 123 -16.51 -1.53 2.50
C GLU A 123 -17.87 -1.08 1.95
N GLU A 124 -18.04 -1.05 0.62
CA GLU A 124 -19.33 -0.74 -0.02
C GLU A 124 -20.41 -1.75 0.39
N PHE A 125 -20.09 -3.04 0.38
CA PHE A 125 -20.99 -4.10 0.86
C PHE A 125 -21.41 -3.92 2.32
N GLY A 126 -20.51 -3.42 3.17
CA GLY A 126 -20.79 -3.05 4.55
C GLY A 126 -21.71 -1.85 4.65
N ASN A 127 -21.42 -0.79 3.90
CA ASN A 127 -22.23 0.43 3.86
C ASN A 127 -23.67 0.16 3.41
N GLU A 128 -23.88 -0.70 2.39
CA GLU A 128 -25.21 -1.19 1.97
C GLU A 128 -26.02 -1.81 3.12
N ARG A 129 -25.34 -2.31 4.15
CA ARG A 129 -25.91 -3.01 5.32
C ARG A 129 -25.81 -2.21 6.61
N ASN A 130 -25.41 -0.94 6.53
CA ASN A 130 -25.16 -0.07 7.68
C ASN A 130 -24.06 -0.60 8.62
N VAL A 131 -23.05 -1.29 8.08
CA VAL A 131 -21.87 -1.78 8.79
C VAL A 131 -20.62 -1.10 8.23
N ASN A 132 -20.17 -0.04 8.89
CA ASN A 132 -19.15 0.88 8.35
C ASN A 132 -17.71 0.51 8.75
N ASP A 133 -17.50 -0.66 9.34
CA ASP A 133 -16.24 -1.00 9.99
C ASP A 133 -15.68 -2.37 9.55
N LEU A 134 -16.18 -2.95 8.44
CA LEU A 134 -15.78 -4.28 7.96
C LEU A 134 -14.28 -4.44 7.67
N MET A 135 -13.63 -3.40 7.15
CA MET A 135 -12.21 -3.42 6.74
C MET A 135 -11.37 -2.33 7.44
N ASN A 136 -11.84 -1.82 8.59
CA ASN A 136 -11.21 -0.72 9.32
C ASN A 136 -9.81 -1.03 9.89
N PHE A 137 -9.40 -2.29 9.89
CA PHE A 137 -8.06 -2.73 10.30
C PHE A 137 -7.00 -2.55 9.20
N THR A 138 -7.41 -2.19 7.98
CA THR A 138 -6.48 -2.01 6.85
C THR A 138 -5.89 -0.61 6.82
N ALA A 139 -4.65 -0.49 6.34
CA ALA A 139 -4.03 0.79 6.08
C ALA A 139 -4.71 1.46 4.87
N LYS A 140 -5.03 2.75 4.97
CA LYS A 140 -5.57 3.51 3.84
C LYS A 140 -4.64 3.45 2.64
N CYS A 141 -5.15 3.02 1.49
CA CYS A 141 -4.40 3.02 0.24
C CYS A 141 -4.58 4.35 -0.49
N VAL A 142 -3.45 5.01 -0.77
CA VAL A 142 -3.39 6.27 -1.52
C VAL A 142 -3.29 6.00 -3.01
N GLY A 143 -2.57 4.95 -3.43
CA GLY A 143 -2.47 4.60 -4.85
C GLY A 143 -1.65 3.35 -5.06
N ALA A 144 -1.89 2.63 -6.16
CA ALA A 144 -1.12 1.43 -6.48
C ALA A 144 -1.08 1.16 -7.98
N ARG A 145 -0.05 0.45 -8.43
CA ARG A 145 0.09 -0.06 -9.79
C ARG A 145 0.90 -1.36 -9.79
N ILE A 146 0.60 -2.21 -10.76
CA ILE A 146 1.42 -3.39 -11.06
C ILE A 146 2.46 -3.13 -12.16
N SER A 147 2.28 -2.09 -12.97
CA SER A 147 3.18 -1.73 -14.06
C SER A 147 3.13 -0.23 -14.35
N SER A 148 4.18 0.33 -14.93
CA SER A 148 4.14 1.68 -15.51
C SER A 148 3.36 1.73 -16.83
N ASN A 149 3.21 0.60 -17.52
CA ASN A 149 2.30 0.47 -18.66
C ASN A 149 0.87 0.15 -18.16
N PRO A 150 -0.10 1.06 -18.35
CA PRO A 150 -1.47 0.87 -17.84
C PRO A 150 -2.22 -0.29 -18.52
N LEU A 151 -1.75 -0.78 -19.67
CA LEU A 151 -2.34 -1.93 -20.37
C LEU A 151 -1.69 -3.27 -19.98
N SER A 152 -0.59 -3.24 -19.23
CA SER A 152 0.11 -4.47 -18.83
C SER A 152 -0.67 -5.21 -17.74
N GLN A 153 -0.83 -6.52 -17.92
CA GLN A 153 -1.37 -7.43 -16.92
C GLN A 153 -0.27 -8.07 -16.04
N ASN A 154 0.99 -7.76 -16.34
CA ASN A 154 2.17 -8.31 -15.72
C ASN A 154 2.82 -7.31 -14.78
N VAL A 155 3.33 -7.83 -13.65
CA VAL A 155 4.10 -7.04 -12.68
C VAL A 155 5.49 -6.73 -13.24
N ASP A 156 5.85 -5.44 -13.26
CA ASP A 156 7.18 -4.96 -13.67
C ASP A 156 7.93 -4.23 -12.53
N GLU A 157 9.13 -3.74 -12.82
CA GLU A 157 9.99 -3.08 -11.83
C GLU A 157 9.42 -1.77 -11.27
N ASP A 158 8.46 -1.15 -11.95
CA ASP A 158 7.78 0.07 -11.51
C ASP A 158 6.58 -0.23 -10.59
N ALA A 159 6.25 -1.50 -10.33
CA ALA A 159 5.16 -1.89 -9.43
C ALA A 159 5.32 -1.28 -8.04
N ALA A 160 4.26 -0.62 -7.56
CA ALA A 160 4.27 0.12 -6.32
C ALA A 160 2.86 0.18 -5.70
N ILE A 161 2.77 0.16 -4.37
CA ILE A 161 1.56 0.49 -3.61
C ILE A 161 1.92 1.55 -2.57
N ILE A 162 1.11 2.58 -2.40
CA ILE A 162 1.25 3.65 -1.42
C ILE A 162 0.14 3.51 -0.38
N LEU A 163 0.52 3.29 0.88
CA LEU A 163 -0.36 3.11 2.02
C LEU A 163 -0.11 4.21 3.05
N GLU A 164 -1.05 4.51 3.94
CA GLU A 164 -0.79 5.42 5.06
C GLU A 164 0.35 4.93 5.97
N ASN A 165 1.08 5.88 6.56
CA ASN A 165 2.17 5.59 7.48
C ASN A 165 1.66 5.46 8.91
N LEU A 166 1.41 4.23 9.32
CA LEU A 166 0.93 3.92 10.66
C LEU A 166 1.89 4.36 11.78
N LYS A 167 3.20 4.56 11.51
CA LYS A 167 4.13 5.07 12.53
C LYS A 167 3.75 6.47 13.03
N HIS A 168 3.17 7.30 12.18
CA HIS A 168 2.74 8.65 12.58
C HIS A 168 1.47 8.62 13.45
N GLN A 169 0.74 7.51 13.45
CA GLN A 169 -0.38 7.25 14.35
C GLN A 169 0.06 6.56 15.66
N GLY A 170 1.38 6.39 15.86
CA GLY A 170 1.94 5.75 17.05
C GLY A 170 2.06 4.22 16.96
N PHE A 171 1.74 3.60 15.81
CA PHE A 171 1.91 2.16 15.64
C PHE A 171 3.39 1.78 15.47
N SER A 172 3.76 0.62 16.01
CA SER A 172 5.08 0.03 15.85
C SER A 172 4.97 -1.45 15.50
N VAL A 173 6.02 -1.98 14.86
CA VAL A 173 6.11 -3.41 14.56
C VAL A 173 6.56 -4.13 15.82
N GLY A 174 5.75 -5.06 16.31
CA GLY A 174 6.11 -5.90 17.45
C GLY A 174 7.26 -6.86 17.14
N ASN A 175 7.96 -7.33 18.18
CA ASN A 175 8.96 -8.38 18.02
C ASN A 175 8.26 -9.70 17.66
N ARG A 176 8.51 -10.23 16.46
CA ARG A 176 7.91 -11.48 15.97
C ARG A 176 8.27 -12.73 16.79
N PHE A 177 9.34 -12.66 17.58
CA PHE A 177 9.76 -13.73 18.51
C PHE A 177 9.11 -13.60 19.89
N SER A 178 8.39 -12.50 20.12
CA SER A 178 7.60 -12.28 21.32
C SER A 178 6.13 -12.48 20.96
N GLY A 179 5.44 -13.35 21.70
CA GLY A 179 4.00 -13.51 21.56
C GLY A 179 3.25 -12.22 21.92
N PHE A 180 1.99 -12.13 21.52
CA PHE A 180 1.11 -11.04 21.92
C PHE A 180 0.58 -11.26 23.34
N ASN A 181 0.30 -10.16 24.06
CA ASN A 181 -0.45 -10.26 25.32
C ASN A 181 -1.94 -10.61 25.04
N PHE A 182 -2.70 -10.89 26.10
CA PHE A 182 -4.09 -11.32 25.98
C PHE A 182 -4.97 -10.30 25.23
N GLU A 183 -4.86 -9.01 25.57
CA GLU A 183 -5.68 -7.96 24.95
C GLU A 183 -5.38 -7.79 23.46
N THR A 184 -4.09 -7.75 23.08
CA THR A 184 -3.66 -7.71 21.68
C THR A 184 -4.10 -8.96 20.92
N THR A 185 -3.99 -10.14 21.54
CA THR A 185 -4.44 -11.40 20.94
C THR A 185 -5.95 -11.38 20.68
N LYS A 186 -6.73 -10.94 21.66
CA LYS A 186 -8.19 -10.82 21.55
C LYS A 186 -8.59 -9.87 20.41
N LEU A 187 -7.90 -8.73 20.28
CA LEU A 187 -8.10 -7.79 19.18
C LEU A 187 -7.81 -8.45 17.83
N ILE A 188 -6.64 -9.07 17.67
CA ILE A 188 -6.24 -9.74 16.41
C ILE A 188 -7.24 -10.82 16.01
N VAL A 189 -7.61 -11.70 16.94
CA VAL A 189 -8.57 -12.79 16.67
C VAL A 189 -9.93 -12.22 16.27
N ARG A 190 -10.41 -11.15 16.92
CA ARG A 190 -11.66 -10.50 16.57
C ARG A 190 -11.63 -9.93 15.14
N GLU A 191 -10.59 -9.18 14.78
CA GLU A 191 -10.48 -8.59 13.44
C GLU A 191 -10.29 -9.65 12.35
N MET A 192 -9.54 -10.72 12.64
CA MET A 192 -9.44 -11.87 11.72
C MET A 192 -10.78 -12.56 11.51
N ALA A 193 -11.53 -12.84 12.59
CA ALA A 193 -12.85 -13.44 12.50
C ALA A 193 -13.81 -12.57 11.67
N LYS A 194 -13.77 -11.25 11.90
CA LYS A 194 -14.56 -10.27 11.15
C LYS A 194 -14.20 -10.25 9.67
N MET A 195 -12.91 -10.24 9.34
CA MET A 195 -12.45 -10.32 7.95
C MET A 195 -12.99 -11.59 7.29
N HIS A 196 -12.78 -12.77 7.89
CA HIS A 196 -13.28 -14.04 7.33
C HIS A 196 -14.81 -14.06 7.16
N ALA A 197 -15.55 -13.62 8.17
CA ALA A 197 -17.01 -13.51 8.11
C ALA A 197 -17.46 -12.58 6.98
N THR A 198 -16.76 -11.47 6.75
CA THR A 198 -17.05 -10.52 5.67
C THR A 198 -16.94 -11.17 4.29
N PHE A 199 -15.84 -11.89 4.01
CA PHE A 199 -15.67 -12.59 2.74
C PHE A 199 -16.75 -13.66 2.52
N ILE A 200 -17.10 -14.43 3.56
CA ILE A 200 -18.15 -15.45 3.49
C ILE A 200 -19.52 -14.79 3.26
N ALA A 201 -19.84 -13.73 4.00
CA ALA A 201 -21.09 -12.99 3.86
C ALA A 201 -21.22 -12.39 2.45
N PHE A 202 -20.17 -11.79 1.91
CA PHE A 202 -20.17 -11.28 0.53
C PHE A 202 -20.38 -12.41 -0.48
N LYS A 203 -19.69 -13.55 -0.31
CA LYS A 203 -19.85 -14.73 -1.18
C LYS A 203 -21.28 -15.26 -1.19
N LEU A 204 -21.92 -15.34 -0.03
CA LEU A 204 -23.29 -15.85 0.10
C LEU A 204 -24.32 -14.86 -0.45
N ALA A 205 -24.14 -13.56 -0.21
CA ALA A 205 -25.08 -12.53 -0.63
C ALA A 205 -24.96 -12.16 -2.12
N LYS A 206 -23.73 -12.15 -2.66
CA LYS A 206 -23.40 -11.70 -4.03
C LYS A 206 -22.46 -12.70 -4.72
N PRO A 207 -22.88 -13.96 -4.97
CA PRO A 207 -22.00 -15.03 -5.44
C PRO A 207 -21.34 -14.78 -6.80
N ASN A 208 -22.06 -14.17 -7.75
CA ASN A 208 -21.52 -13.84 -9.07
C ASN A 208 -20.47 -12.74 -8.98
N GLU A 209 -20.76 -11.65 -8.25
CA GLU A 209 -19.79 -10.58 -8.01
C GLU A 209 -18.56 -11.07 -7.24
N PHE A 210 -18.75 -11.96 -6.26
CA PHE A 210 -17.64 -12.60 -5.56
C PHE A 210 -16.76 -13.36 -6.56
N LYS A 211 -17.34 -14.21 -7.42
CA LYS A 211 -16.59 -15.01 -8.39
C LYS A 211 -15.78 -14.13 -9.36
N GLU A 212 -16.41 -13.08 -9.89
CA GLU A 212 -15.81 -12.21 -10.89
C GLU A 212 -14.78 -11.23 -10.30
N LYS A 213 -15.11 -10.57 -9.19
CA LYS A 213 -14.32 -9.45 -8.65
C LYS A 213 -13.32 -9.85 -7.57
N ILE A 214 -13.55 -10.95 -6.85
CA ILE A 214 -12.68 -11.41 -5.76
C ILE A 214 -12.05 -12.77 -6.09
N GLY A 215 -12.82 -13.71 -6.64
CA GLY A 215 -12.42 -15.09 -6.90
C GLY A 215 -11.15 -15.20 -7.74
N CYS A 216 -11.01 -14.34 -8.76
CA CYS A 216 -9.83 -14.27 -9.63
C CYS A 216 -8.50 -14.00 -8.90
N TYR A 217 -8.54 -13.48 -7.66
CA TYR A 217 -7.34 -13.26 -6.84
C TYR A 217 -7.11 -14.36 -5.79
N LEU A 218 -8.09 -15.23 -5.57
CA LEU A 218 -8.03 -16.29 -4.57
C LEU A 218 -7.44 -17.60 -5.10
N ASP A 219 -7.31 -17.75 -6.42
CA ASP A 219 -6.70 -18.92 -7.03
C ASP A 219 -5.30 -19.16 -6.45
N ARG A 220 -5.03 -20.42 -6.08
CA ARG A 220 -3.76 -20.79 -5.46
C ARG A 220 -2.65 -20.57 -6.48
N ALA A 221 -1.65 -19.79 -6.08
CA ALA A 221 -0.45 -19.55 -6.89
C ALA A 221 0.47 -20.77 -6.94
N LEU A 222 0.15 -21.81 -6.18
CA LEU A 222 0.89 -23.06 -6.02
C LEU A 222 -0.15 -24.18 -5.86
N ASP A 223 -0.09 -25.20 -6.70
CA ASP A 223 -0.65 -26.50 -6.41
C ASP A 223 0.09 -27.07 -5.20
N PHE A 224 -0.31 -26.67 -3.99
CA PHE A 224 0.09 -27.37 -2.79
C PHE A 224 -0.63 -28.72 -2.81
N VAL A 225 0.02 -29.71 -3.40
CA VAL A 225 -0.26 -31.12 -3.12
C VAL A 225 0.30 -31.37 -1.72
N ALA A 226 -0.59 -31.53 -0.75
CA ALA A 226 -0.16 -32.03 0.55
C ALA A 226 0.51 -33.39 0.32
N PRO A 227 1.72 -33.65 0.84
CA PRO A 227 2.23 -35.01 0.85
C PRO A 227 1.26 -35.86 1.69
N ASP A 228 0.91 -37.02 1.12
CA ASP A 228 0.09 -38.05 1.78
C ASP A 228 0.62 -38.43 3.17
#